data_AF-A0A1V0DK49-F1
#
_entry.id   AF-A0A1V0DK49-F1
#
_cell.length_a   1.000
_cell.length_b   1.000
_cell.length_c   1.000
_cell.angle_alpha   90.00
_cell.angle_beta   90.00
_cell.angle_gamma   90.00
#
_symmetry.space_group_name_H-M   'P 1'
#
loop_
_entity.id
_entity.type
_entity.pdbx_description
1 polymer ?
#
loop_
_entity_poly.entity_id
_entity_poly.type
_entity_poly.pdbx_seq_one_letter_code
_entity_poly.pdbx_strand_id
1 'polypeptide(L)'
;WFEHNYPGWYRYFGPFWEDAVYKSDPANRSLALEAFPEVPPLCRVCLVPCVFPRVDAAEVYVEHYGGRNHAFCSTICQDIFHRDPLQYMNHVNFGERFHNWALADVIVELGLLREDEKTLIAQPQ
;
A
#
# COMPACT_ATOMS: atom_id res chain seq x y z
N TRP A 1 13.44 -20.23 -8.50
CA TRP A 1 12.26 -20.17 -9.38
C TRP A 1 12.07 -18.77 -9.98
N PHE A 2 11.98 -17.69 -9.18
CA PHE A 2 11.75 -16.33 -9.72
C PHE A 2 12.79 -15.88 -10.75
N GLU A 3 14.08 -15.85 -10.38
CA GLU A 3 15.14 -15.40 -11.30
C GLU A 3 15.20 -16.22 -12.60
N HIS A 4 14.82 -17.51 -12.55
CA HIS A 4 14.77 -18.37 -13.72
C HIS A 4 13.64 -18.00 -14.69
N ASN A 5 12.45 -17.67 -14.17
CA ASN A 5 11.27 -17.33 -14.99
C ASN A 5 11.18 -15.83 -15.32
N TYR A 6 11.84 -14.99 -14.53
CA TYR A 6 11.87 -13.55 -14.66
C TYR A 6 13.33 -13.08 -14.48
N PRO A 7 14.19 -13.21 -15.51
CA PRO A 7 15.58 -12.77 -15.42
C PRO A 7 15.68 -11.30 -15.01
N GLY A 8 16.48 -11.01 -13.98
CA GLY A 8 16.57 -9.70 -13.34
C GLY A 8 15.61 -9.48 -12.19
N TRP A 9 14.74 -10.43 -11.85
CA TRP A 9 13.84 -10.33 -10.70
C TRP A 9 14.61 -10.06 -9.41
N TYR A 10 15.68 -10.81 -9.16
CA TYR A 10 16.44 -10.66 -7.91
C TYR A 10 17.08 -9.28 -7.82
N ARG A 11 17.62 -8.76 -8.92
CA ARG A 11 18.18 -7.39 -8.97
C ARG A 11 17.19 -6.33 -8.48
N TYR A 12 15.91 -6.52 -8.78
CA TYR A 12 14.87 -5.51 -8.57
C TYR A 12 14.03 -5.72 -7.32
N PHE A 13 13.75 -6.97 -6.97
CA PHE A 13 12.83 -7.34 -5.90
C PHE A 13 13.52 -8.07 -4.74
N GLY A 14 14.68 -8.70 -4.99
CA GLY A 14 15.44 -9.45 -3.99
C GLY A 14 15.77 -8.61 -2.75
N PRO A 15 16.41 -7.43 -2.90
CA PRO A 15 16.75 -6.58 -1.76
C PRO A 15 15.56 -6.20 -0.87
N PHE A 16 14.41 -5.90 -1.49
CA PHE A 16 13.19 -5.57 -0.74
C PHE A 16 12.73 -6.76 0.11
N TRP A 17 12.75 -7.98 -0.44
CA TRP A 17 12.31 -9.17 0.29
C TRP A 17 13.30 -9.64 1.34
N GLU A 18 14.62 -9.47 1.12
CA GLU A 18 15.63 -9.75 2.15
C GLU A 18 15.49 -8.81 3.36
N ASP A 19 15.25 -7.52 3.10
CA ASP A 19 14.93 -6.55 4.15
C ASP A 19 13.62 -6.89 4.86
N ALA A 20 12.58 -7.30 4.13
CA ALA A 20 11.31 -7.72 4.72
C ALA A 20 11.46 -8.95 5.64
N VAL A 21 12.32 -9.91 5.29
CA VAL A 21 12.64 -11.07 6.14
C VAL A 21 13.39 -10.63 7.40
N TYR A 22 14.34 -9.71 7.29
CA TYR A 22 14.99 -9.16 8.48
C TYR A 22 13.97 -8.48 9.41
N LYS A 23 13.02 -7.72 8.84
CA LYS A 23 11.97 -7.01 9.59
C LYS A 23 10.83 -7.91 10.09
N SER A 24 10.82 -9.21 9.77
CA SER A 24 9.75 -10.11 10.23
C SER A 24 9.88 -10.48 11.70
N ASP A 25 11.07 -10.31 12.31
CA ASP A 25 11.27 -10.52 13.74
C ASP A 25 10.71 -9.33 14.54
N PRO A 26 9.70 -9.54 15.43
CA PRO A 26 9.14 -8.47 16.24
C PRO A 26 10.17 -7.79 17.17
N ALA A 27 11.29 -8.46 17.50
CA ALA A 27 12.37 -7.86 18.28
C ALA A 27 13.03 -6.67 17.56
N ASN A 28 12.97 -6.63 16.22
CA ASN A 28 13.53 -5.55 15.42
C ASN A 28 12.64 -4.30 15.38
N ARG A 29 11.40 -4.38 15.89
CA ARG A 29 10.46 -3.25 16.03
C ARG A 29 10.34 -2.39 14.76
N SER A 30 10.39 -3.03 13.61
CA SER A 30 10.36 -2.39 12.30
C SER A 30 9.35 -3.10 11.40
N LEU A 31 8.83 -2.37 10.43
CA LEU A 31 7.86 -2.86 9.47
C LEU A 31 8.42 -2.77 8.05
N ALA A 32 8.07 -3.73 7.19
CA ALA A 32 8.41 -3.66 5.76
C ALA A 32 7.84 -2.38 5.09
N LEU A 33 6.76 -1.82 5.64
CA LEU A 33 6.17 -0.55 5.19
C LEU A 33 7.13 0.65 5.34
N GLU A 34 8.12 0.57 6.25
CA GLU A 34 9.16 1.59 6.41
C GLU A 34 10.15 1.63 5.25
N ALA A 35 10.07 0.68 4.30
CA ALA A 35 10.77 0.79 3.02
C ALA A 35 10.23 1.93 2.14
N PHE A 36 9.07 2.50 2.50
CA PHE A 36 8.44 3.62 1.82
C PHE A 36 8.52 4.87 2.71
N PRO A 37 8.77 6.08 2.15
CA PRO A 37 8.78 7.32 2.93
C PRO A 37 7.43 7.60 3.61
N GLU A 38 6.34 7.21 2.95
CA GLU A 38 4.96 7.33 3.41
C GLU A 38 4.16 6.14 2.89
N VAL A 39 2.97 5.92 3.47
CA VAL A 39 2.04 4.88 2.97
C VAL A 39 1.68 5.19 1.51
N PRO A 40 1.93 4.26 0.56
CA PRO A 40 1.60 4.49 -0.83
C PRO A 40 0.13 4.87 -1.03
N PRO A 41 -0.17 5.90 -1.84
CA PRO A 41 -1.55 6.26 -2.11
C PRO A 41 -2.26 5.12 -2.84
N LEU A 42 -3.54 4.90 -2.52
CA LEU A 42 -4.38 3.92 -3.21
C LEU A 42 -4.98 4.55 -4.47
N CYS A 43 -4.92 3.82 -5.58
CA CYS A 43 -5.53 4.24 -6.83
C CYS A 43 -7.03 4.43 -6.65
N ARG A 44 -7.56 5.57 -7.10
CA ARG A 44 -8.97 5.92 -6.98
C ARG A 44 -9.90 4.96 -7.71
N VAL A 45 -9.44 4.26 -8.73
CA VAL A 45 -10.30 3.37 -9.53
C VAL A 45 -10.18 1.92 -9.06
N CYS A 46 -8.97 1.37 -8.99
CA CYS A 46 -8.76 -0.05 -8.73
C CYS A 46 -8.42 -0.38 -7.27
N LEU A 47 -8.20 0.62 -6.42
CA LEU A 47 -7.81 0.48 -4.99
C LEU A 47 -6.46 -0.22 -4.74
N VAL A 48 -5.67 -0.48 -5.79
CA VAL A 48 -4.31 -1.01 -5.67
C VAL A 48 -3.36 0.13 -5.26
N PRO A 49 -2.35 -0.14 -4.41
CA PRO A 49 -1.28 0.83 -4.12
C PRO A 49 -0.59 1.31 -5.39
N CYS A 50 -0.46 2.63 -5.56
CA CYS A 50 0.19 3.20 -6.74
C CYS A 50 1.71 3.02 -6.74
N VAL A 51 2.31 2.76 -5.56
CA VAL A 51 3.75 2.54 -5.41
C VAL A 51 3.97 1.23 -4.67
N PHE A 52 4.30 0.16 -5.39
CA PHE A 52 4.71 -1.10 -4.79
C PHE A 52 5.30 -2.06 -5.84
N PRO A 53 6.36 -2.83 -5.54
CA PRO A 53 7.38 -2.62 -4.50
C PRO A 53 8.56 -1.75 -5.02
N ARG A 54 8.49 -1.29 -6.28
CA ARG A 54 9.54 -0.55 -6.98
C ARG A 54 9.32 0.95 -6.89
N VAL A 55 9.74 1.54 -5.77
CA VAL A 55 9.65 2.99 -5.56
C VAL A 55 10.42 3.76 -6.64
N ASP A 56 11.51 3.18 -7.14
CA ASP A 56 12.37 3.74 -8.18
C ASP A 56 11.75 3.78 -9.59
N ALA A 57 10.65 3.04 -9.82
CA ALA A 57 10.03 2.90 -11.13
C ALA A 57 8.51 3.15 -11.14
N ALA A 58 7.93 3.54 -10.00
CA ALA A 58 6.50 3.77 -9.90
C ALA A 58 6.10 5.09 -10.59
N GLU A 59 5.08 5.03 -11.44
CA GLU A 59 4.43 6.20 -12.01
C GLU A 59 3.10 6.45 -11.28
N VAL A 60 2.98 7.65 -10.69
CA VAL A 60 1.78 8.04 -9.94
C VAL A 60 1.26 9.34 -10.51
N TYR A 61 -0.02 9.36 -10.84
CA TYR A 61 -0.72 10.55 -11.31
C TYR A 61 -1.63 11.05 -10.20
N VAL A 62 -1.56 12.34 -9.88
CA VAL A 62 -2.40 12.97 -8.87
C VAL A 62 -3.14 14.13 -9.50
N GLU A 63 -4.46 14.15 -9.36
CA GLU A 63 -5.33 15.19 -9.88
C GLU A 63 -6.25 15.72 -8.78
N HIS A 64 -6.47 17.04 -8.76
CA HIS A 64 -7.47 17.67 -7.91
C HIS A 64 -8.82 17.72 -8.62
N TYR A 65 -9.83 17.02 -8.10
CA TYR A 65 -11.18 16.97 -8.66
C TYR A 65 -12.21 16.95 -7.54
N GLY A 66 -13.31 17.71 -7.68
CA GLY A 66 -14.39 17.71 -6.68
C GLY A 66 -13.95 18.11 -5.26
N GLY A 67 -12.94 18.96 -5.13
CA GLY A 67 -12.45 19.45 -3.84
C GLY A 67 -11.48 18.50 -3.10
N ARG A 68 -11.00 17.42 -3.75
CA ARG A 68 -10.04 16.50 -3.16
C ARG A 68 -9.00 15.99 -4.17
N ASN A 69 -7.90 15.45 -3.66
CA ASN A 69 -6.88 14.83 -4.49
C ASN A 69 -7.22 13.37 -4.78
N HIS A 70 -7.01 12.95 -6.01
CA HIS A 70 -7.21 11.59 -6.49
C HIS A 70 -5.90 11.07 -7.07
N ALA A 71 -5.41 9.96 -6.53
CA ALA A 71 -4.23 9.28 -7.07
C ALA A 71 -4.64 8.18 -8.06
N PHE A 72 -3.84 7.97 -9.09
CA PHE A 72 -4.02 6.92 -10.09
C PHE A 72 -2.70 6.19 -10.35
N CYS A 73 -2.77 4.86 -10.45
CA CYS A 73 -1.61 4.01 -10.72
C CYS A 73 -1.26 3.91 -12.22
N SER A 74 -2.10 4.49 -13.10
CA SER A 74 -1.87 4.54 -14.54
C SER A 74 -2.76 5.58 -15.20
N THR A 75 -2.38 6.02 -16.39
CA THR A 75 -3.23 6.87 -17.25
C THR A 75 -4.55 6.22 -17.58
N ILE A 76 -4.59 4.90 -17.74
CA ILE A 76 -5.85 4.16 -17.98
C ILE A 76 -6.80 4.27 -16.79
N CYS A 77 -6.30 4.20 -15.55
CA CYS A 77 -7.16 4.43 -14.38
C CYS A 77 -7.66 5.87 -14.32
N GLN A 78 -6.84 6.84 -14.71
CA GLN A 78 -7.26 8.23 -14.81
C GLN A 78 -8.36 8.42 -15.86
N ASP A 79 -8.21 7.83 -17.05
CA ASP A 79 -9.21 7.89 -18.12
C ASP A 79 -10.54 7.26 -17.70
N ILE A 80 -10.50 6.14 -16.97
CA ILE A 80 -11.70 5.49 -16.43
C ILE A 80 -12.41 6.43 -15.46
N PHE A 81 -11.66 7.09 -14.58
CA PHE A 81 -12.21 8.08 -13.66
C PHE A 81 -12.88 9.24 -14.40
N HIS A 82 -12.27 9.76 -15.47
CA HIS A 82 -12.87 10.85 -16.24
C HIS A 82 -14.14 10.47 -17.00
N ARG A 83 -14.32 9.18 -17.34
CA ARG A 83 -15.54 8.70 -18.01
C ARG A 83 -16.75 8.66 -17.09
N ASP A 84 -16.55 8.34 -15.81
CA ASP A 84 -17.61 8.35 -14.80
C ASP A 84 -17.07 8.74 -13.42
N PRO A 85 -16.79 10.02 -13.18
CA PRO A 85 -16.17 10.45 -11.93
C PRO A 85 -17.10 10.23 -10.74
N LEU A 86 -18.43 10.31 -10.93
CA LEU A 86 -19.41 10.16 -9.86
C LEU A 86 -19.38 8.76 -9.24
N GLN A 87 -19.08 7.73 -10.04
CA GLN A 87 -18.93 6.36 -9.56
C GLN A 87 -17.74 6.20 -8.61
N TYR A 88 -16.64 6.92 -8.85
CA TYR A 88 -15.39 6.72 -8.12
C TYR A 88 -15.12 7.81 -7.07
N MET A 89 -15.68 9.02 -7.22
CA MET A 89 -15.29 10.18 -6.43
C MET A 89 -15.87 10.25 -5.02
N ASN A 90 -16.70 9.29 -4.60
CA ASN A 90 -17.41 9.39 -3.32
C ASN A 90 -16.97 8.35 -2.28
N HIS A 91 -16.28 7.27 -2.67
CA HIS A 91 -15.76 6.35 -1.66
C HIS A 91 -14.57 6.98 -0.93
N VAL A 92 -14.41 6.56 0.33
CA VAL A 92 -13.29 6.88 1.20
C VAL A 92 -12.39 5.65 1.25
N ASN A 93 -11.15 5.77 0.81
CA ASN A 93 -10.19 4.67 0.85
C ASN A 93 -9.53 4.54 2.24
N PHE A 94 -8.75 3.48 2.44
CA PHE A 94 -8.11 3.19 3.73
C PHE A 94 -7.23 4.35 4.23
N GLY A 95 -6.38 4.91 3.36
CA GLY A 95 -5.49 6.01 3.71
C GLY A 95 -6.23 7.31 4.06
N GLU A 96 -7.37 7.55 3.42
CA GLU A 96 -8.24 8.69 3.74
C GLU A 96 -8.95 8.50 5.09
N ARG A 97 -9.48 7.30 5.35
CA ARG A 97 -10.23 7.00 6.58
C ARG A 97 -9.36 7.05 7.83
N PHE A 98 -8.12 6.56 7.73
CA PHE A 98 -7.20 6.43 8.87
C PHE A 98 -6.03 7.41 8.79
N HIS A 99 -6.20 8.52 8.06
CA HIS A 99 -5.19 9.57 7.98
C HIS A 99 -4.85 10.08 9.39
N ASN A 100 -3.55 10.11 9.73
CA ASN A 100 -2.99 10.48 11.05
C ASN A 100 -3.33 9.54 12.21
N TRP A 101 -3.83 8.33 11.95
CA TRP A 101 -3.97 7.32 13.00
C TRP A 101 -2.67 6.53 13.17
N ALA A 102 -2.35 6.14 14.41
CA ALA A 102 -1.30 5.17 14.61
C ALA A 102 -1.78 3.79 14.14
N LEU A 103 -0.90 3.01 13.50
CA LEU A 103 -1.27 1.70 12.95
C LEU A 103 -1.82 0.74 14.03
N ALA A 104 -1.29 0.80 15.25
CA ALA A 104 -1.79 0.00 16.37
C ALA A 104 -3.25 0.33 16.71
N ASP A 105 -3.64 1.61 16.68
CA ASP A 105 -5.02 2.03 16.95
C ASP A 105 -5.96 1.55 15.85
N VAL A 106 -5.53 1.59 14.59
CA VAL A 106 -6.29 1.05 13.45
C VAL A 106 -6.52 -0.45 13.59
N ILE A 107 -5.50 -1.20 14.02
CA ILE A 107 -5.59 -2.65 14.25
C ILE A 107 -6.62 -2.98 15.33
N VAL A 108 -6.61 -2.25 16.44
CA VAL A 108 -7.56 -2.44 17.55
C VAL A 108 -8.98 -2.06 17.11
N GLU A 109 -9.16 -0.90 16.48
CA GLU A 109 -10.46 -0.41 15.99
C GLU A 109 -11.11 -1.39 15.01
N LEU A 110 -10.31 -2.03 14.15
CA LEU A 110 -10.79 -3.00 13.16
C LEU A 110 -10.93 -4.42 13.72
N GLY A 111 -10.61 -4.66 15.00
CA GLY A 111 -10.69 -5.98 15.62
C GLY A 111 -9.71 -6.99 15.04
N LEU A 112 -8.51 -6.55 14.65
CA LEU A 112 -7.50 -7.39 13.97
C LEU A 112 -6.55 -8.12 14.93
N LEU A 113 -7.03 -8.38 16.15
CA LEU A 113 -6.34 -9.12 17.20
C LEU A 113 -6.93 -10.53 17.31
N ARG A 114 -6.10 -11.48 17.74
CA ARG A 114 -6.55 -12.82 18.11
C ARG A 114 -7.36 -12.75 19.42
N GLU A 115 -7.91 -13.90 19.82
CA GLU A 115 -8.73 -14.03 21.04
C GLU A 115 -8.02 -13.58 22.33
N ASP A 116 -6.68 -13.52 22.34
CA ASP A 116 -5.88 -13.05 23.48
C ASP A 116 -5.82 -11.52 23.59
N GLU A 117 -6.47 -10.79 22.68
CA GLU A 117 -6.51 -9.32 22.58
C GLU A 117 -5.12 -8.66 22.52
N LYS A 118 -4.10 -9.41 22.08
CA LYS A 118 -2.71 -8.93 22.03
C LYS A 118 -2.01 -9.32 20.75
N THR A 119 -2.16 -10.57 20.34
CA THR A 119 -1.46 -11.09 19.18
C THR A 119 -2.17 -10.65 17.91
N LEU A 120 -1.43 -10.08 16.96
CA LEU A 120 -1.97 -9.71 15.66
C LEU A 120 -2.46 -10.96 14.90
N ILE A 121 -3.60 -10.85 14.22
CA ILE A 121 -4.05 -11.91 13.29
C ILE A 121 -3.02 -12.06 12.15
N ALA A 122 -2.67 -10.94 11.52
CA ALA A 122 -1.65 -10.90 10.47
C ALA A 122 -0.25 -11.10 11.06
N GLN A 123 0.56 -11.93 10.41
CA GLN A 123 1.96 -12.19 10.77
C GLN A 123 2.83 -12.14 9.51
N PRO A 124 4.08 -11.67 9.62
CA PRO A 124 5.01 -11.64 8.49
C PRO A 124 5.66 -13.00 8.19
N GLN A 125 5.31 -14.05 8.95
CA GLN A 125 5.81 -15.43 8.85
C GLN A 125 4.82 -16.44 9.42
#